data_AF-A0A817SYK1-F1
#
_entry.id   AF-A0A817SYK1-F1
#
_cell.length_a   1.000
_cell.length_b   1.000
_cell.length_c   1.000
_cell.angle_alpha   90.00
_cell.angle_beta   90.00
_cell.angle_gamma   90.00
#
_symmetry.space_group_name_H-M   'P 1'
#
loop_
_entity.id
_entity.type
_entity.pdbx_description
1 polymer ?
#
loop_
_entity_poly.entity_id
_entity_poly.type
_entity_poly.pdbx_seq_one_letter_code
_entity_poly.pdbx_strand_id
1 'polypeptide(L)'
;MTTTQRRYHIALADYLPAGCEPLNTKLKGTITGDAESSVSRAKRDFFLCGFRPHSTIGWPDHENLRDERAEAFRSLLWPGVYEWSYVMRATCAGTFIVPPAKAEEMYSPENFGRCATEKVIIN
;
A
#
# COMPACT_ATOMS: atom_id res chain seq x y z
N MET A 1 -1.47 0.84 -7.93
CA MET A 1 -2.71 1.40 -8.51
C MET A 1 -2.38 2.05 -9.84
N THR A 2 -3.21 1.83 -10.87
CA THR A 2 -3.05 2.48 -12.18
C THR A 2 -4.27 3.33 -12.46
N THR A 3 -4.07 4.55 -12.95
CA THR A 3 -5.15 5.42 -13.43
C THR A 3 -4.82 5.97 -14.81
N THR A 4 -5.84 6.04 -15.66
CA THR A 4 -5.74 6.59 -17.02
C THR A 4 -6.09 8.07 -17.09
N GLN A 5 -6.70 8.62 -16.03
CA GLN A 5 -7.19 9.98 -15.96
C GLN A 5 -6.81 10.64 -14.63
N ARG A 6 -6.98 11.95 -14.56
CA ARG A 6 -6.85 12.70 -13.31
C ARG A 6 -7.95 12.28 -12.34
N ARG A 7 -7.57 12.05 -11.10
CA ARG A 7 -8.45 11.60 -10.01
C ARG A 7 -8.24 12.46 -8.77
N TYR A 8 -9.30 12.67 -7.99
CA TYR A 8 -9.32 13.58 -6.85
C TYR A 8 -9.73 12.84 -5.57
N HIS A 9 -9.12 13.22 -4.44
CA HIS A 9 -9.40 12.68 -3.11
C HIS A 9 -9.49 11.15 -3.09
N ILE A 10 -8.38 10.52 -3.48
CA ILE A 10 -8.30 9.07 -3.57
C ILE A 10 -8.01 8.50 -2.18
N ALA A 11 -8.76 7.48 -1.82
CA ALA A 11 -8.49 6.61 -0.70
C ALA A 11 -8.15 5.20 -1.23
N LEU A 12 -6.94 4.74 -0.94
CA LEU A 12 -6.54 3.35 -1.07
C LEU A 12 -6.67 2.71 0.31
N ALA A 13 -7.49 1.68 0.41
CA ALA A 13 -7.64 0.88 1.62
C ALA A 13 -7.27 -0.58 1.32
N ASP A 14 -6.27 -1.08 2.03
CA ASP A 14 -5.84 -2.48 2.00
C ASP A 14 -6.16 -3.13 3.34
N TYR A 15 -7.02 -4.15 3.33
CA TYR A 15 -7.40 -4.85 4.56
C TYR A 15 -6.44 -6.00 4.80
N LEU A 16 -5.91 -6.10 6.01
CA LEU A 16 -4.95 -7.14 6.32
C LEU A 16 -5.65 -8.49 6.59
N PRO A 17 -4.99 -9.61 6.26
CA PRO A 17 -5.41 -10.91 6.76
C PRO A 17 -5.24 -10.97 8.28
N ALA A 18 -6.14 -11.69 8.97
CA ALA A 18 -6.23 -11.68 10.44
C ALA A 18 -4.96 -12.13 11.20
N GLY A 19 -4.05 -12.88 10.55
CA GLY A 19 -2.79 -13.31 11.14
C GLY A 19 -1.61 -12.36 10.92
N CYS A 20 -1.84 -11.17 10.35
CA CYS A 20 -0.81 -10.17 10.08
C CYS A 20 -1.15 -8.84 10.75
N GLU A 21 -0.10 -8.13 11.18
CA GLU A 21 -0.19 -6.80 11.78
C GLU A 21 0.72 -5.82 11.02
N PRO A 22 0.26 -4.60 10.68
CA PRO A 22 1.11 -3.63 10.02
C PRO A 22 2.11 -3.02 11.01
N LEU A 23 3.35 -2.79 10.55
CA LEU A 23 4.39 -2.17 11.35
C LEU A 23 4.55 -0.70 10.97
N ASN A 24 4.48 0.18 11.98
CA ASN A 24 4.67 1.61 11.79
C ASN A 24 6.16 1.99 11.89
N THR A 25 6.81 2.19 10.75
CA THR A 25 8.24 2.55 10.66
C THR A 25 8.56 3.98 11.11
N LYS A 26 7.54 4.84 11.29
CA LYS A 26 7.74 6.20 11.82
C LYS A 26 7.99 6.22 13.33
N LEU A 27 7.67 5.13 14.03
CA LEU A 27 7.91 5.01 15.46
C LEU A 27 9.35 4.52 15.69
N LYS A 28 10.13 5.26 16.48
CA LYS A 28 11.56 4.97 16.73
C LYS A 28 11.85 3.59 17.35
N GLY A 29 10.86 2.94 17.96
CA GLY A 29 11.01 1.64 18.61
C GLY A 29 10.58 0.45 17.76
N THR A 30 10.08 0.66 16.54
CA THR A 30 9.60 -0.43 15.69
C THR A 30 10.78 -1.25 15.15
N ILE A 31 10.78 -2.54 15.47
CA ILE A 31 11.77 -3.48 14.95
C ILE A 31 11.22 -4.11 13.67
N THR A 32 11.77 -3.71 12.52
CA THR A 32 11.36 -4.18 11.19
C THR A 32 12.31 -5.22 10.60
N GLY A 33 13.44 -5.51 11.25
CA GLY A 33 14.45 -6.42 10.73
C GLY A 33 14.93 -5.98 9.35
N ASP A 34 15.09 -6.93 8.43
CA ASP A 34 15.54 -6.64 7.05
C ASP A 34 14.44 -6.04 6.15
N ALA A 35 13.19 -5.98 6.62
CA ALA A 35 12.05 -5.57 5.79
C ALA A 35 12.17 -4.10 5.32
N GLU A 36 12.66 -3.19 6.16
CA GLU A 36 12.91 -1.79 5.76
C GLU A 36 13.99 -1.66 4.69
N SER A 37 15.01 -2.51 4.75
CA SER A 37 16.08 -2.54 3.76
C SER A 37 15.57 -3.01 2.39
N SER A 38 14.60 -3.93 2.37
CA SER A 38 13.97 -4.42 1.14
C SER A 38 13.07 -3.37 0.48
N VAL A 39 12.26 -2.65 1.26
CA VAL A 39 11.39 -1.58 0.75
C VAL A 39 12.21 -0.41 0.20
N SER A 40 13.29 -0.04 0.88
CA SER A 40 14.20 1.01 0.40
C SER A 40 15.02 0.57 -0.82
N ARG A 41 15.34 -0.72 -0.95
CA ARG A 41 15.99 -1.29 -2.14
C ARG A 41 15.07 -1.31 -3.35
N ALA A 42 13.81 -1.75 -3.19
CA ALA A 42 12.81 -1.71 -4.26
C ALA A 42 12.62 -0.29 -4.83
N LYS A 43 12.57 0.72 -3.94
CA LYS A 43 12.53 2.15 -4.36
C LYS A 43 13.77 2.59 -5.14
N ARG A 44 14.96 2.08 -4.79
CA ARG A 44 16.23 2.41 -5.48
C ARG A 44 16.37 1.71 -6.82
N ASP A 45 16.03 0.43 -6.91
CA ASP A 45 16.15 -0.35 -8.14
C ASP A 45 15.21 0.21 -9.23
N PHE A 46 14.00 0.65 -8.84
CA PHE A 46 13.07 1.36 -9.70
C PHE A 46 13.62 2.73 -10.18
N PHE A 47 14.42 3.41 -9.38
CA PHE A 47 15.06 4.70 -9.74
C PHE A 47 16.28 4.52 -10.65
N LEU A 48 17.01 3.40 -10.54
CA LEU A 48 18.26 3.13 -11.26
C LEU A 48 18.02 2.58 -12.68
N CYS A 49 16.87 1.93 -12.95
CA CYS A 49 16.54 1.34 -14.26
C CYS A 49 16.08 2.36 -15.34
N GLY A 50 16.33 3.66 -15.15
CA GLY A 50 16.11 4.70 -16.15
C GLY A 50 14.64 5.15 -16.34
N PHE A 51 13.68 4.47 -15.70
CA PHE A 51 12.32 4.96 -15.59
C PHE A 51 12.25 6.02 -14.47
N ARG A 52 12.20 7.30 -14.82
CA ARG A 52 11.71 8.35 -13.91
C ARG A 52 10.25 8.65 -14.24
N PRO A 53 9.28 7.82 -13.83
CA PRO A 53 7.90 8.17 -14.07
C PRO A 53 7.55 9.39 -13.21
N HIS A 54 6.75 10.29 -13.76
CA HIS A 54 6.13 11.39 -13.02
C HIS A 54 5.35 10.90 -11.77
N SER A 55 5.09 9.59 -11.66
CA SER A 55 4.44 8.93 -10.53
C SER A 55 5.29 8.75 -9.27
N THR A 56 6.60 9.05 -9.29
CA THR A 56 7.46 8.96 -8.08
C THR A 56 7.42 10.22 -7.20
N ILE A 57 6.68 11.27 -7.58
CA ILE A 57 6.53 12.47 -6.74
C ILE A 57 5.53 12.17 -5.60
N GLY A 58 6.08 11.92 -4.41
CA GLY A 58 5.40 12.08 -3.12
C GLY A 58 4.06 11.37 -3.01
N TRP A 59 4.02 10.07 -3.29
CA TRP A 59 2.85 9.24 -3.00
C TRP A 59 3.18 8.33 -1.79
N PRO A 60 2.28 8.18 -0.79
CA PRO A 60 1.02 8.90 -0.56
C PRO A 60 1.19 10.24 0.21
N ASP A 61 0.16 11.09 0.25
CA ASP A 61 0.18 12.36 1.03
C ASP A 61 0.08 12.05 2.54
N HIS A 62 -0.88 11.19 2.87
CA HIS A 62 -1.11 10.69 4.22
C HIS A 62 -1.25 9.18 4.19
N GLU A 63 -0.64 8.54 5.17
CA GLU A 63 -0.81 7.10 5.41
C GLU A 63 -1.36 6.91 6.82
N ASN A 64 -2.23 5.92 6.96
CA ASN A 64 -2.84 5.55 8.22
C ASN A 64 -2.77 4.02 8.35
N LEU A 65 -1.97 3.56 9.31
CA LEU A 65 -1.81 2.13 9.61
C LEU A 65 -2.68 1.82 10.82
N ARG A 66 -3.72 1.02 10.60
CA ARG A 66 -4.60 0.47 11.64
C ARG A 66 -4.37 -1.02 11.78
N ASP A 67 -4.84 -1.60 12.87
CA ASP A 67 -4.69 -3.03 13.14
C ASP A 67 -5.31 -3.88 12.02
N GLU A 68 -6.50 -3.52 11.53
CA GLU A 68 -7.24 -4.29 10.53
C GLU A 68 -6.99 -3.88 9.06
N ARG A 69 -6.36 -2.71 8.84
CA ARG A 69 -6.15 -2.16 7.49
C ARG A 69 -5.03 -1.13 7.40
N ALA A 70 -4.39 -1.08 6.24
CA ALA A 70 -3.45 -0.05 5.83
C ALA A 70 -4.14 0.89 4.82
N GLU A 71 -4.16 2.20 5.11
CA GLU A 71 -4.78 3.20 4.26
C GLU A 71 -3.77 4.23 3.76
N ALA A 72 -3.94 4.64 2.50
CA ALA A 72 -3.15 5.67 1.87
C ALA A 72 -4.07 6.67 1.14
N PHE A 73 -3.86 7.95 1.39
CA PHE A 73 -4.68 9.04 0.87
C PHE A 73 -3.88 9.97 -0.01
N ARG A 74 -4.54 10.50 -1.05
CA ARG A 74 -3.98 11.56 -1.88
C ARG A 74 -5.05 12.49 -2.40
N SER A 75 -4.82 13.80 -2.31
CA SER A 75 -5.79 14.81 -2.76
C SER A 75 -5.89 14.87 -4.28
N LEU A 76 -4.76 14.68 -4.97
CA LEU A 76 -4.71 14.73 -6.43
C LEU A 76 -3.73 13.72 -7.01
N LEU A 77 -4.21 12.94 -7.96
CA LEU A 77 -3.43 11.93 -8.65
C LEU A 77 -3.55 12.12 -10.17
N TRP A 78 -2.42 12.18 -10.86
CA TRP A 78 -2.35 12.33 -12.31
C TRP A 78 -2.47 10.96 -12.99
N PRO A 79 -2.76 10.89 -14.30
CA PRO A 79 -2.65 9.64 -15.07
C PRO A 79 -1.28 8.99 -14.87
N GLY A 80 -1.25 7.70 -14.50
CA GLY A 80 0.00 6.98 -14.23
C GLY A 80 -0.15 5.73 -13.37
N VAL A 81 0.98 5.08 -13.10
CA VAL A 81 1.09 3.90 -12.23
C VAL A 81 1.77 4.30 -10.93
N TYR A 82 1.11 4.03 -9.81
CA TYR A 82 1.54 4.39 -8.46
C TYR A 82 1.72 3.15 -7.61
N GLU A 83 2.81 3.10 -6.86
CA GLU A 83 3.16 1.99 -5.99
C GLU A 83 3.24 2.47 -4.54
N TRP A 84 2.62 1.69 -3.66
CA TRP A 84 2.79 1.77 -2.21
C TRP A 84 3.46 0.52 -1.72
N SER A 85 4.24 0.65 -0.67
CA SER A 85 4.65 -0.50 0.11
C SER A 85 4.63 -0.13 1.58
N TYR A 86 4.08 -1.02 2.38
CA TYR A 86 4.15 -1.00 3.83
C TYR A 86 4.72 -2.33 4.32
N VAL A 87 5.20 -2.36 5.55
CA VAL A 87 5.71 -3.58 6.18
C VAL A 87 4.62 -4.15 7.09
N MET A 88 4.40 -5.45 7.03
CA MET A 88 3.56 -6.18 7.98
C MET A 88 4.33 -7.35 8.58
N ARG A 89 3.94 -7.75 9.79
CA ARG A 89 4.48 -8.90 10.51
C ARG A 89 3.41 -9.98 10.59
N ALA A 90 3.80 -11.21 10.26
CA ALA A 90 2.98 -12.39 10.52
C ALA A 90 3.09 -12.78 12.00
N THR A 91 1.96 -12.88 12.70
CA THR A 91 1.90 -13.13 14.15
C THR A 91 1.26 -14.47 14.50
N CYS A 92 0.22 -14.89 13.78
CA CYS A 92 -0.50 -16.14 14.04
C CYS A 92 -0.34 -17.14 12.90
N ALA A 93 0.11 -18.35 13.21
CA ALA A 93 0.15 -19.45 12.25
C ALA A 93 -1.28 -19.88 11.85
N GLY A 94 -1.49 -20.12 10.56
CA GLY A 94 -2.81 -20.46 10.02
C GLY A 94 -2.95 -20.12 8.54
N THR A 95 -4.12 -20.45 7.99
CA THR A 95 -4.51 -20.08 6.62
C THR A 95 -5.56 -18.98 6.68
N PHE A 96 -5.27 -17.84 6.06
CA PHE A 96 -6.13 -16.66 6.08
C PHE A 96 -6.50 -16.23 4.66
N ILE A 97 -7.67 -15.61 4.54
CA ILE A 97 -8.10 -14.96 3.30
C ILE A 97 -7.60 -13.53 3.34
N VAL A 98 -6.95 -13.09 2.27
CA VAL A 98 -6.52 -11.70 2.05
C VAL A 98 -7.68 -10.97 1.40
N PRO A 99 -8.37 -10.05 2.09
CA PRO A 99 -9.43 -9.28 1.47
C PRO A 99 -8.87 -8.41 0.34
N PRO A 100 -9.66 -8.12 -0.70
CA PRO A 100 -9.17 -7.36 -1.84
C PRO A 100 -8.97 -5.88 -1.46
N ALA A 101 -7.76 -5.37 -1.68
CA ALA A 101 -7.45 -3.95 -1.63
C ALA A 101 -8.40 -3.17 -2.55
N LYS A 102 -8.87 -2.02 -2.08
CA LYS A 102 -9.82 -1.15 -2.77
C LYS A 102 -9.23 0.25 -2.89
N ALA A 103 -9.25 0.81 -4.09
CA ALA A 103 -8.95 2.21 -4.33
C ALA A 103 -10.20 2.90 -4.85
N GLU A 104 -10.60 4.02 -4.26
CA GLU A 104 -11.77 4.78 -4.69
C GLU A 104 -11.58 6.29 -4.53
N GLU A 105 -12.35 7.07 -5.29
CA GLU A 105 -12.50 8.50 -5.02
C GLU A 105 -13.52 8.70 -3.88
N MET A 106 -13.09 9.37 -2.80
CA MET A 106 -13.91 9.53 -1.59
C MET A 106 -15.26 10.22 -1.84
N TYR A 107 -15.33 11.09 -2.84
CA TYR A 107 -16.52 11.88 -3.16
C TYR A 107 -17.20 11.48 -4.48
N SER A 108 -16.72 10.43 -5.14
CA SER A 108 -17.27 9.87 -6.37
C SER A 108 -17.14 8.34 -6.32
N PRO A 109 -17.94 7.67 -5.46
CA PRO A 109 -17.78 6.24 -5.15
C PRO A 109 -17.98 5.30 -6.34
N GLU A 110 -18.56 5.78 -7.45
CA GLU A 110 -18.63 5.07 -8.73
C GLU A 110 -17.25 4.82 -9.36
N ASN A 111 -16.26 5.65 -9.01
CA ASN A 111 -14.89 5.53 -9.50
C ASN A 111 -14.05 4.72 -8.50
N PHE A 112 -14.06 3.40 -8.66
CA PHE A 112 -13.28 2.51 -7.82
C PHE A 112 -12.59 1.38 -8.61
N GLY A 113 -11.55 0.81 -8.00
CA GLY A 113 -10.89 -0.41 -8.44
C GLY A 113 -10.64 -1.33 -7.25
N ARG A 114 -10.67 -2.64 -7.47
CA ARG A 114 -10.34 -3.65 -6.45
C ARG A 114 -9.38 -4.68 -7.03
N CYS A 115 -8.48 -5.19 -6.21
CA CYS A 115 -7.65 -6.33 -6.61
C CYS A 115 -8.40 -7.66 -6.41
N ALA A 116 -7.79 -8.76 -6.84
CA ALA A 116 -8.30 -10.10 -6.56
C ALA A 116 -8.11 -10.46 -5.09
N THR A 117 -8.98 -11.31 -4.57
CA THR A 117 -8.81 -11.95 -3.27
C THR A 117 -7.75 -13.04 -3.37
N GLU A 118 -6.89 -13.13 -2.37
CA GLU A 118 -5.84 -14.16 -2.30
C GLU A 118 -5.96 -14.95 -0.97
N LYS A 119 -5.22 -16.05 -0.86
CA LYS A 119 -5.06 -16.79 0.40
C LYS A 119 -3.60 -16.74 0.81
N VAL A 120 -3.37 -16.47 2.09
CA VAL A 120 -2.03 -16.49 2.68
C VAL A 120 -1.94 -17.61 3.70
N ILE A 121 -0.80 -18.30 3.72
CA ILE A 121 -0.48 -19.35 4.69
C ILE A 121 0.68 -18.84 5.52
N ILE A 122 0.48 -18.81 6.84
CA ILE A 122 1.50 -18.45 7.83
C ILE A 122 1.89 -19.74 8.54
N ASN A 123 3.17 -20.11 8.46
CA ASN A 123 3.73 -21.31 9.07
C ASN A 123 4.45 -20.99 10.38
#